data_AF-A0A1I3BGK7-F1
#
_entry.id   AF-A0A1I3BGK7-F1
#
_cell.length_a   1.000
_cell.length_b   1.000
_cell.length_c   1.000
_cell.angle_alpha   90.00
_cell.angle_beta   90.00
_cell.angle_gamma   90.00
#
_symmetry.space_group_name_H-M   'P 1'
#
loop_
_entity.id
_entity.type
_entity.pdbx_description
1 polymer ?
#
loop_
_entity_poly.entity_id
_entity_poly.type
_entity_poly.pdbx_seq_one_letter_code
_entity_poly.pdbx_strand_id
1 'polypeptide(L)'
;MRMSRLLVLTALFAAVAFLSTRAPETASQVRAADAPAKTDPKVERGKYLAHDVALCVYCHSARTIDGQIIKTELFQGAPVPVPSPFPNQEWASKAPNLMSIAEVWGEKDLVKFLQTGIPPRGAPPRLPMPPFRMNEEDASAVAAYLRSLR
;
A
#
# COMPACT_ATOMS: atom_id res chain seq x y z
N MET A 1 -73.45 14.69 -53.05
CA MET A 1 -73.35 15.12 -51.63
C MET A 1 -73.23 13.85 -50.79
N ARG A 2 -72.17 13.51 -50.05
CA ARG A 2 -71.28 14.30 -49.18
C ARG A 2 -69.88 13.66 -49.20
N MET A 3 -69.02 14.14 -50.10
CA MET A 3 -67.64 13.70 -50.30
C MET A 3 -66.66 14.46 -49.38
N SER A 4 -67.02 14.65 -48.11
CA SER A 4 -66.34 15.62 -47.23
C SER A 4 -66.20 15.16 -45.78
N ARG A 5 -65.94 13.87 -45.57
CA ARG A 5 -65.54 13.33 -44.25
C ARG A 5 -64.26 12.50 -44.26
N LEU A 6 -63.69 12.21 -45.44
CA LEU A 6 -62.50 11.34 -45.55
C LEU A 6 -61.15 12.09 -45.50
N LEU A 7 -61.13 13.42 -45.56
CA LEU A 7 -59.88 14.20 -45.68
C LEU A 7 -59.31 14.71 -44.34
N VAL A 8 -60.02 14.56 -43.22
CA VAL A 8 -59.54 15.06 -41.91
C VAL A 8 -58.87 13.95 -41.09
N LEU A 9 -59.10 12.67 -41.42
CA LEU A 9 -58.58 11.53 -40.65
C LEU A 9 -57.22 10.99 -41.12
N THR A 10 -56.76 11.35 -42.31
CA THR A 10 -55.44 10.92 -42.82
C THR A 10 -54.29 11.84 -42.39
N ALA A 11 -54.57 13.07 -41.97
CA ALA A 11 -53.55 14.03 -41.54
C ALA A 11 -53.07 13.81 -40.09
N LEU A 12 -53.81 13.07 -39.25
CA LEU A 12 -53.40 12.80 -37.87
C LEU A 12 -52.58 11.51 -37.70
N PHE A 13 -52.58 10.60 -38.68
CA PHE A 13 -51.85 9.33 -38.57
C PHE A 13 -50.38 9.40 -39.05
N ALA A 14 -49.99 10.43 -39.80
CA ALA A 14 -48.62 10.56 -40.29
C ALA A 14 -47.65 11.23 -39.29
N ALA A 15 -48.17 11.88 -38.24
CA ALA A 15 -47.33 12.58 -37.25
C ALA A 15 -46.90 11.70 -36.05
N VAL A 16 -47.52 10.52 -35.87
CA VAL A 16 -47.20 9.62 -34.75
C VAL A 16 -46.13 8.58 -35.12
N ALA A 17 -45.86 8.38 -36.41
CA ALA A 17 -44.91 7.37 -36.88
C ALA A 17 -43.43 7.82 -36.91
N PHE A 18 -43.14 9.10 -36.67
CA PHE A 18 -41.76 9.65 -36.72
C PHE A 18 -41.12 9.86 -35.34
N LEU A 19 -41.77 9.42 -34.25
CA LEU A 19 -41.22 9.48 -32.89
C LEU A 19 -40.79 8.10 -32.36
N SER A 20 -40.56 7.11 -33.22
CA SER A 20 -40.38 5.71 -32.78
C SER A 20 -39.01 5.08 -33.10
N THR A 21 -37.95 5.86 -33.34
CA THR A 21 -36.60 5.29 -33.61
C THR A 21 -35.43 5.99 -32.91
N ARG A 22 -35.62 6.50 -31.69
CA ARG A 22 -34.48 6.75 -30.79
C ARG A 22 -34.62 5.92 -29.52
N ALA A 23 -34.17 4.67 -29.63
CA ALA A 23 -33.73 3.95 -28.45
C ALA A 23 -32.63 4.79 -27.77
N PRO A 24 -32.66 4.97 -26.44
CA PRO A 24 -31.55 5.61 -25.76
C PRO A 24 -30.37 4.63 -25.84
N GLU A 25 -29.38 4.96 -26.67
CA GLU A 25 -28.09 4.29 -26.77
C GLU A 25 -27.24 4.61 -25.51
N THR A 26 -27.80 4.30 -24.34
CA THR A 26 -27.17 4.47 -23.03
C THR A 26 -26.75 3.12 -22.44
N ALA A 27 -26.66 2.09 -23.28
CA ALA A 27 -26.21 0.75 -22.91
C ALA A 27 -24.77 0.51 -23.40
N SER A 28 -23.82 1.41 -23.10
CA SER A 28 -22.39 1.05 -23.14
C SER A 28 -21.47 2.13 -22.55
N GLN A 29 -21.79 2.75 -21.40
CA GLN A 29 -20.77 3.43 -20.60
C GLN A 29 -21.12 3.39 -19.11
N VAL A 30 -21.24 2.18 -18.57
CA VAL A 30 -20.74 2.00 -17.20
C VAL A 30 -19.23 2.12 -17.35
N ARG A 31 -18.68 3.33 -17.15
CA ARG A 31 -17.26 3.49 -16.85
C ARG A 31 -16.97 2.41 -15.81
N ALA A 32 -16.13 1.44 -16.15
CA ALA A 32 -15.58 0.54 -15.17
C ALA A 32 -15.07 1.45 -14.05
N ALA A 33 -15.78 1.45 -12.92
CA ALA A 33 -15.29 2.11 -11.73
C ALA A 33 -13.90 1.52 -11.52
N ASP A 34 -12.89 2.40 -11.41
CA ASP A 34 -11.50 2.02 -11.27
C ASP A 34 -11.41 0.89 -10.24
N ALA A 35 -11.21 -0.35 -10.73
CA ALA A 35 -10.97 -1.46 -9.84
C ALA A 35 -9.74 -1.04 -9.02
N PRO A 36 -9.79 -1.16 -7.67
CA PRO A 36 -8.67 -0.74 -6.86
C PRO A 36 -7.41 -1.38 -7.42
N ALA A 37 -6.41 -0.55 -7.72
CA ALA A 37 -5.16 -1.02 -8.30
C ALA A 37 -4.69 -2.23 -7.50
N LYS A 38 -4.54 -3.39 -8.17
CA LYS A 38 -4.04 -4.60 -7.52
C LYS A 38 -2.70 -4.26 -6.89
N THR A 39 -2.65 -4.27 -5.56
CA THR A 39 -1.40 -4.10 -4.83
C THR A 39 -0.52 -5.31 -5.13
N ASP A 40 0.76 -5.07 -5.39
CA ASP A 40 1.73 -6.13 -5.68
C ASP A 40 1.74 -7.14 -4.52
N PRO A 41 1.44 -8.44 -4.76
CA PRO A 41 1.43 -9.46 -3.71
C PRO A 41 2.73 -9.53 -2.90
N LYS A 42 3.88 -9.23 -3.52
CA LYS A 42 5.19 -9.19 -2.84
C LYS A 42 5.25 -8.03 -1.84
N VAL A 43 4.72 -6.88 -2.22
CA VAL A 43 4.65 -5.69 -1.35
C VAL A 43 3.70 -5.94 -0.18
N GLU A 44 2.55 -6.58 -0.41
CA GLU A 44 1.62 -6.95 0.68
C GLU A 44 2.23 -7.99 1.64
N ARG A 45 2.95 -8.99 1.11
CA ARG A 45 3.70 -9.95 1.94
C ARG A 45 4.75 -9.22 2.80
N GLY A 46 5.49 -8.29 2.22
CA GLY A 46 6.49 -7.48 2.91
C GLY A 46 5.89 -6.59 3.99
N LYS A 47 4.74 -5.99 3.71
CA LYS A 47 3.97 -5.19 4.67
C LYS A 47 3.58 -6.04 5.88
N TYR A 48 2.96 -7.19 5.66
CA TYR A 48 2.58 -8.13 6.72
C TYR A 48 3.79 -8.55 7.56
N LEU A 49 4.92 -8.88 6.92
CA LEU A 49 6.15 -9.20 7.63
C LEU A 49 6.63 -8.04 8.51
N ALA A 50 6.69 -6.82 7.97
CA ALA A 50 7.21 -5.66 8.68
C ALA A 50 6.28 -5.16 9.82
N HIS A 51 4.97 -5.37 9.69
CA HIS A 51 3.98 -4.93 10.67
C HIS A 51 3.72 -5.97 11.76
N ASP A 52 3.56 -7.23 11.36
CA ASP A 52 2.87 -8.22 12.20
C ASP A 52 3.77 -9.38 12.62
N VAL A 53 4.80 -9.71 11.84
CA VAL A 53 5.69 -10.86 12.12
C VAL A 53 7.03 -10.43 12.72
N ALA A 54 7.75 -9.56 12.02
CA ALA A 54 9.05 -9.06 12.44
C ALA A 54 8.96 -7.79 13.30
N LEU A 55 7.76 -7.18 13.39
CA LEU A 55 7.43 -6.02 14.22
C LEU A 55 8.38 -4.82 13.99
N CYS A 56 8.94 -4.68 12.79
CA CYS A 56 9.80 -3.56 12.41
C CYS A 56 9.12 -2.21 12.72
N VAL A 57 7.80 -2.15 12.50
CA VAL A 57 6.98 -0.96 12.73
C VAL A 57 7.03 -0.46 14.18
N TYR A 58 7.21 -1.37 15.14
CA TYR A 58 7.17 -1.06 16.57
C TYR A 58 8.39 -0.25 17.03
N CYS A 59 9.56 -0.56 16.49
CA CYS A 59 10.81 0.12 16.87
C CYS A 59 11.14 1.28 15.93
N HIS A 60 10.79 1.17 14.64
CA HIS A 60 11.22 2.12 13.62
C HIS A 60 10.19 3.21 13.27
N SER A 61 9.11 3.36 14.05
CA SER A 61 8.09 4.39 13.80
C SER A 61 7.93 5.31 15.02
N ALA A 62 7.70 6.60 14.75
CA ALA A 62 7.51 7.58 15.81
C ALA A 62 6.23 7.31 16.60
N ARG A 63 6.19 7.82 17.83
CA ARG A 63 5.08 7.63 18.76
C ARG A 63 4.60 8.95 19.33
N THR A 64 3.29 9.02 19.56
CA THR A 64 2.66 10.08 20.35
C THR A 64 3.08 9.99 21.81
N ILE A 65 2.73 11.01 22.60
CA ILE A 65 3.05 11.06 24.03
C ILE A 65 2.39 9.92 24.83
N ASP A 66 1.22 9.45 24.39
CA ASP A 66 0.49 8.30 24.93
C ASP A 66 0.97 6.95 24.34
N GLY A 67 2.06 6.96 23.57
CA GLY A 67 2.76 5.77 23.10
C GLY A 67 2.21 5.13 21.82
N GLN A 68 1.19 5.73 21.19
CA GLN A 68 0.60 5.23 19.95
C GLN A 68 1.51 5.50 18.76
N ILE A 69 1.55 4.57 17.80
CA ILE A 69 2.33 4.76 16.57
C ILE A 69 1.70 5.88 15.72
N ILE A 70 2.51 6.84 15.31
CA ILE A 70 2.12 7.91 14.40
C ILE A 70 2.12 7.36 12.98
N LYS A 71 0.92 7.16 12.42
CA LYS A 71 0.73 6.51 11.11
C LYS A 71 1.34 7.27 9.93
N THR A 72 1.55 8.57 10.05
CA THR A 72 2.22 9.40 9.03
C THR A 72 3.75 9.34 9.12
N GLU A 73 4.29 8.71 10.16
CA GLU A 73 5.72 8.64 10.46
C GLU A 73 6.23 7.19 10.56
N LEU A 74 5.55 6.27 9.86
CA LEU A 74 5.93 4.87 9.84
C LEU A 74 7.34 4.70 9.25
N PHE A 75 8.15 3.87 9.91
CA PHE A 75 9.49 3.48 9.44
C PHE A 75 10.50 4.63 9.27
N GLN A 76 10.19 5.83 9.77
CA GLN A 76 11.07 7.01 9.72
C GLN A 76 12.18 7.01 10.79
N GLY A 77 12.20 5.99 11.63
CA GLY A 77 13.09 5.89 12.79
C GLY A 77 12.51 6.60 14.01
N ALA A 78 12.87 6.12 15.20
CA ALA A 78 12.33 6.64 16.45
C ALA A 78 13.25 6.28 17.63
N PRO A 79 13.11 6.95 18.79
CA PRO A 79 13.64 6.42 20.04
C PRO A 79 13.15 4.98 20.26
N VAL A 80 14.04 4.11 20.73
CA VAL A 80 13.65 2.72 21.03
C VAL A 80 12.68 2.74 22.22
N PRO A 81 11.47 2.16 22.09
CA PRO A 81 10.39 2.34 23.08
C PRO A 81 10.53 1.45 24.31
N VAL A 82 11.60 0.65 24.39
CA VAL A 82 11.84 -0.32 25.45
C VAL A 82 13.20 -0.03 26.10
N PRO A 83 13.28 0.08 27.43
CA PRO A 83 14.55 0.23 28.13
C PRO A 83 15.34 -1.08 28.11
N SER A 84 16.65 -0.99 28.37
CA SER A 84 17.46 -2.18 28.64
C SER A 84 16.93 -2.91 29.87
N PRO A 85 16.72 -4.24 29.82
CA PRO A 85 16.26 -5.01 30.98
C PRO A 85 17.36 -5.19 32.03
N PHE A 86 18.63 -5.03 31.66
CA PHE A 86 19.78 -5.21 32.55
C PHE A 86 20.71 -3.98 32.56
N PRO A 87 21.39 -3.70 33.69
CA PRO A 87 22.36 -2.62 33.77
C PRO A 87 23.59 -2.92 32.89
N ASN A 88 24.21 -1.87 32.35
CA ASN A 88 25.44 -1.91 31.55
C ASN A 88 25.38 -2.80 30.28
N GLN A 89 24.18 -3.12 29.80
CA GLN A 89 24.00 -3.83 28.54
C GLN A 89 24.01 -2.84 27.37
N GLU A 90 24.75 -3.18 26.32
CA GLU A 90 24.76 -2.41 25.07
C GLU A 90 23.37 -2.42 24.42
N TRP A 91 22.70 -1.28 24.48
CA TRP A 91 21.32 -1.09 24.02
C TRP A 91 21.19 0.12 23.10
N ALA A 92 20.42 -0.04 22.03
CA ALA A 92 20.12 1.03 21.12
C ALA A 92 19.18 2.04 21.80
N SER A 93 19.58 3.32 21.80
CA SER A 93 18.70 4.42 22.22
C SER A 93 17.76 4.86 21.10
N LYS A 94 18.11 4.59 19.84
CA LYS A 94 17.36 5.01 18.66
C LYS A 94 17.42 3.95 17.56
N ALA A 95 16.27 3.69 16.94
CA ALA A 95 16.15 2.90 15.73
C ALA A 95 16.28 3.82 14.48
N PRO A 96 17.05 3.43 13.46
CA PRO A 96 17.26 4.25 12.26
C PRO A 96 16.03 4.32 11.35
N ASN A 97 16.03 5.27 10.42
CA ASN A 97 15.02 5.38 9.36
C ASN A 97 15.20 4.22 8.35
N LEU A 98 14.21 3.32 8.26
CA LEU A 98 14.29 2.18 7.35
C LEU A 98 14.05 2.55 5.90
N MET A 99 13.27 3.60 5.62
CA MET A 99 13.11 4.08 4.25
C MET A 99 14.48 4.56 3.73
N SER A 100 15.17 5.43 4.48
CA SER A 100 16.52 5.89 4.16
C SER A 100 17.51 4.75 3.96
N ILE A 101 17.48 3.74 4.84
CA ILE A 101 18.32 2.55 4.70
C ILE A 101 17.99 1.79 3.40
N ALA A 102 16.71 1.55 3.12
CA ALA A 102 16.27 0.83 1.93
C ALA A 102 16.64 1.54 0.62
N GLU A 103 16.77 2.87 0.63
CA GLU A 103 17.34 3.64 -0.48
C GLU A 103 18.82 3.37 -0.66
N VAL A 104 19.58 3.59 0.41
CA VAL A 104 21.04 3.68 0.37
C VAL A 104 21.64 2.29 0.15
N TRP A 105 21.02 1.25 0.69
CA TRP A 105 21.49 -0.13 0.56
C TRP A 105 20.93 -0.81 -0.69
N GLY A 106 19.80 -0.31 -1.22
CA GLY A 106 19.07 -1.00 -2.27
C GLY A 106 18.59 -2.39 -1.86
N GLU A 107 17.98 -3.10 -2.80
CA GLU A 107 17.35 -4.41 -2.50
C GLU A 107 18.37 -5.48 -2.11
N LYS A 108 19.46 -5.61 -2.86
CA LYS A 108 20.44 -6.70 -2.66
C LYS A 108 21.06 -6.68 -1.25
N ASP A 109 21.55 -5.53 -0.81
CA ASP A 109 22.20 -5.45 0.50
C ASP A 109 21.19 -5.53 1.64
N LEU A 110 19.98 -5.00 1.45
CA LEU A 110 18.90 -5.12 2.43
C LEU A 110 18.46 -6.59 2.59
N VAL A 111 18.31 -7.33 1.48
CA VAL A 111 18.00 -8.77 1.50
C VAL A 111 19.09 -9.53 2.24
N LYS A 112 20.36 -9.32 1.87
CA LYS A 112 21.50 -9.99 2.53
C LYS A 112 21.53 -9.69 4.02
N PHE A 113 21.28 -8.46 4.42
CA PHE A 113 21.21 -8.07 5.82
C PHE A 113 20.09 -8.80 6.56
N LEU A 114 18.88 -8.88 6.00
CA LEU A 114 17.75 -9.57 6.62
C LEU A 114 17.92 -11.10 6.71
N GLN A 115 18.72 -11.69 5.82
CA GLN A 115 19.07 -13.12 5.86
C GLN A 115 20.20 -13.44 6.84
N THR A 116 21.14 -12.52 7.05
CA THR A 116 22.40 -12.80 7.76
C THR A 116 22.58 -12.05 9.07
N GLY A 117 21.84 -10.96 9.28
CA GLY A 117 22.07 -9.99 10.35
C GLY A 117 23.32 -9.12 10.18
N ILE A 118 24.04 -9.24 9.05
CA ILE A 118 25.31 -8.55 8.81
C ILE A 118 25.08 -7.40 7.84
N PRO A 119 25.27 -6.13 8.25
CA PRO A 119 25.04 -4.99 7.38
C PRO A 119 26.15 -4.89 6.32
N PRO A 120 25.90 -4.23 5.18
CA PRO A 120 26.92 -4.02 4.15
C PRO A 120 28.11 -3.20 4.67
N ARG A 121 27.87 -2.31 5.64
CA ARG A 121 28.87 -1.45 6.28
C ARG A 121 28.49 -1.19 7.73
N GLY A 122 29.49 -0.99 8.59
CA GLY A 122 29.31 -0.64 10.00
C GLY A 122 29.13 -1.86 10.92
N ALA A 123 28.75 -1.59 12.17
CA ALA A 123 28.55 -2.62 13.17
C ALA A 123 27.17 -3.30 13.00
N PRO A 124 27.04 -4.57 13.41
CA PRO A 124 25.74 -5.26 13.48
C PRO A 124 24.71 -4.51 14.35
N PRO A 125 23.41 -4.84 14.22
CA PRO A 125 22.37 -4.26 15.07
C PRO A 125 22.66 -4.45 16.54
N ARG A 126 22.46 -3.39 17.32
CA ARG A 126 22.48 -3.46 18.78
C ARG A 126 21.10 -3.91 19.29
N LEU A 127 21.08 -4.51 20.48
CA LEU A 127 19.84 -4.88 21.16
C LEU A 127 18.95 -3.64 21.35
N PRO A 128 17.61 -3.76 21.29
CA PRO A 128 16.82 -5.00 21.26
C PRO A 128 16.70 -5.66 19.88
N MET A 129 17.24 -5.06 18.81
CA MET A 129 17.03 -5.58 17.46
C MET A 129 17.74 -6.94 17.31
N PRO A 130 17.01 -8.03 17.01
CA PRO A 130 17.64 -9.32 16.77
C PRO A 130 18.32 -9.31 15.40
N PRO A 131 19.41 -10.08 15.21
CA PRO A 131 19.93 -10.36 13.89
C PRO A 131 18.95 -11.30 13.17
N PHE A 132 18.20 -10.77 12.21
CA PHE A 132 17.24 -11.56 11.44
C PHE A 132 17.92 -12.66 10.61
N ARG A 133 17.15 -13.73 10.36
CA ARG A 133 17.52 -14.91 9.56
C ARG A 133 16.36 -15.28 8.62
N MET A 134 15.82 -14.29 7.92
CA MET A 134 14.73 -14.51 6.97
C MET A 134 15.18 -15.41 5.82
N ASN A 135 14.24 -16.13 5.22
CA ASN A 135 14.49 -16.74 3.91
C ASN A 135 14.56 -15.64 2.82
N GLU A 136 15.01 -15.98 1.61
CA GLU A 136 15.20 -15.01 0.53
C GLU A 136 13.89 -14.33 0.09
N GLU A 137 12.81 -15.11 -0.02
CA GLU A 137 11.50 -14.62 -0.43
C GLU A 137 10.98 -13.55 0.53
N ASP A 138 11.00 -13.83 1.83
CA ASP A 138 10.54 -12.93 2.87
C ASP A 138 11.43 -11.69 3.00
N ALA A 139 12.75 -11.87 2.95
CA ALA A 139 13.70 -10.76 2.96
C ALA A 139 13.48 -9.83 1.75
N SER A 140 13.25 -10.39 0.58
CA SER A 140 12.99 -9.64 -0.65
C SER A 140 11.62 -8.95 -0.62
N ALA A 141 10.60 -9.59 -0.03
CA ALA A 141 9.29 -8.98 0.18
C ALA A 141 9.38 -7.77 1.12
N VAL A 142 10.05 -7.90 2.27
CA VAL A 142 10.29 -6.78 3.20
C VAL A 142 11.05 -5.65 2.52
N ALA A 143 12.09 -5.97 1.75
CA ALA A 143 12.85 -4.97 1.00
C ALA A 143 11.99 -4.24 -0.03
N ALA A 144 11.14 -4.96 -0.77
CA ALA A 144 10.20 -4.36 -1.73
C ALA A 144 9.21 -3.41 -1.03
N TYR A 145 8.64 -3.83 0.10
CA TYR A 145 7.72 -3.00 0.87
C TYR A 145 8.38 -1.73 1.41
N LEU A 146 9.55 -1.83 2.05
CA LEU A 146 10.23 -0.64 2.58
C LEU A 146 10.62 0.36 1.49
N ARG A 147 10.92 -0.13 0.29
CA ARG A 147 11.21 0.72 -0.88
C ARG A 147 9.95 1.35 -1.48
N SER A 148 8.77 0.72 -1.35
CA SER A 148 7.51 1.26 -1.87
C SER A 148 6.88 2.36 -1.00
N LEU A 149 7.44 2.63 0.19
CA LEU A 149 6.96 3.66 1.11
C LEU A 149 7.41 5.09 0.76
N ARG A 150 8.04 5.26 -0.40
CA ARG A 150 8.51 6.54 -0.91
C ARG A 150 7.70 7.03 -2.10
#